data_AF-A0AAV9BKU8-F1
#
_entry.id   AF-A0AAV9BKU8-F1
#
_cell.length_a   1.000
_cell.length_b   1.000
_cell.length_c   1.000
_cell.angle_alpha   90.00
_cell.angle_beta   90.00
_cell.angle_gamma   90.00
#
_symmetry.space_group_name_H-M   'P 1'
#
loop_
_entity.id
_entity.type
_entity.pdbx_description
1 polymer ?
#
loop_
_entity_poly.entity_id
_entity_poly.type
_entity_poly.pdbx_seq_one_letter_code
_entity_poly.pdbx_strand_id
1 'polypeptide(L)' 'MRFQIAGNFLGLPAITVKVGYDKHGMPIGLQFIGRPWSEATLLHLAYALEVIIVI' A
#
# COMPACT_ATOMS: atom_id res chain seq x y z
N MET A 1 9.14 -8.66 -5.20
CA MET A 1 9.00 -8.28 -6.62
C MET A 1 7.68 -8.71 -7.27
N ARG A 2 7.10 -9.89 -6.95
CA ARG A 2 5.89 -10.42 -7.63
C ARG A 2 4.74 -9.42 -7.85
N PHE A 3 4.43 -8.59 -6.86
CA PHE A 3 3.29 -7.64 -6.90
C PHE A 3 3.64 -6.25 -7.43
N GLN A 4 4.93 -5.89 -7.49
CA GLN A 4 5.37 -4.55 -7.90
C GLN A 4 5.56 -4.41 -9.41
N ILE A 5 5.65 -5.54 -10.14
CA ILE A 5 5.96 -5.56 -11.58
C ILE A 5 4.92 -4.75 -12.37
N ALA A 6 3.62 -4.94 -12.07
CA ALA A 6 2.56 -4.24 -12.79
C ALA A 6 2.64 -2.71 -12.61
N GLY A 7 2.85 -2.25 -11.37
CA GLY A 7 2.97 -0.82 -11.06
C GLY A 7 4.21 -0.18 -11.71
N ASN A 8 5.37 -0.83 -11.55
CA ASN A 8 6.63 -0.30 -12.08
C ASN A 8 6.66 -0.30 -13.61
N PHE A 9 6.17 -1.36 -14.26
CA PHE A 9 6.18 -1.47 -15.71
C PHE A 9 5.21 -0.50 -16.38
N LEU A 10 4.05 -0.25 -15.76
CA LEU A 10 3.04 0.68 -16.26
C LEU A 10 3.23 2.12 -15.79
N GLY A 11 4.24 2.40 -14.95
CA GLY A 11 4.46 3.72 -14.35
C GLY A 11 3.30 4.18 -13.46
N LEU A 12 2.55 3.25 -12.87
CA LEU A 12 1.41 3.56 -12.03
C LEU A 12 1.85 3.95 -10.62
N PRO A 13 1.18 4.91 -9.99
CA PRO A 13 1.46 5.25 -8.61
C PRO A 13 1.07 4.08 -7.70
N ALA A 14 1.97 3.74 -6.77
CA ALA A 14 1.75 2.68 -5.81
C ALA A 14 2.28 3.08 -4.43
N ILE A 15 1.57 2.67 -3.38
CA ILE A 15 1.96 2.93 -1.98
C ILE A 15 1.86 1.64 -1.17
N THR A 16 2.80 1.42 -0.26
CA THR A 16 2.78 0.27 0.65
C THR A 16 2.58 0.77 2.08
N VAL A 17 1.56 0.25 2.75
CA VAL A 17 1.25 0.55 4.15
C VAL A 17 1.35 -0.71 5.00
N LYS A 18 1.71 -0.55 6.27
CA LYS A 18 1.75 -1.67 7.23
C LYS A 18 0.34 -1.91 7.74
N VAL A 19 -0.10 -3.18 7.72
CA VAL A 19 -1.46 -3.56 8.12
C VAL A 19 -1.53 -4.41 9.40
N GLY A 20 -0.39 -4.84 9.94
CA GLY A 20 -0.36 -5.62 11.16
C GLY A 20 0.88 -6.50 11.28
N TYR A 21 0.78 -7.49 12.16
CA TYR A 21 1.77 -8.53 12.36
C TYR A 21 1.14 -9.91 12.18
N ASP A 22 1.89 -10.83 11.59
CA ASP A 22 1.53 -12.25 11.58
C ASP A 22 1.66 -12.84 13.01
N LYS A 23 1.13 -14.05 13.22
CA LYS A 23 1.24 -14.82 14.48
C LYS A 23 2.67 -15.04 14.96
N HIS A 24 3.65 -14.88 14.06
CA HIS A 24 5.09 -14.96 14.34
C HIS A 24 5.76 -13.60 14.55
N GLY A 25 5.00 -12.50 14.64
CA GLY A 25 5.54 -11.15 14.82
C GLY A 25 6.17 -10.55 13.56
N MET A 26 5.94 -11.13 12.37
CA MET A 26 6.42 -10.57 11.12
C MET A 26 5.49 -9.46 10.62
N PRO A 27 6.01 -8.28 10.24
CA PRO A 27 5.18 -7.19 9.76
C PRO A 27 4.55 -7.54 8.39
N ILE A 28 3.23 -7.38 8.30
CA ILE A 28 2.48 -7.57 7.06
C ILE A 28 2.30 -6.20 6.39
N GLY A 29 2.69 -6.11 5.12
CA GLY A 29 2.49 -4.92 4.29
C GLY A 29 1.41 -5.15 3.24
N LEU A 30 0.57 -4.14 3.02
CA LEU A 30 -0.42 -4.07 1.95
C LEU A 30 -0.01 -3.01 0.94
N GLN A 31 -0.01 -3.38 -0.34
CA GLN A 31 0.32 -2.46 -1.44
C GLN A 31 -0.95 -2.08 -2.20
N PHE A 32 -1.15 -0.77 -2.38
CA PHE A 32 -2.14 -0.21 -3.29
C PHE A 32 -1.48 0.24 -4.58
N ILE A 33 -2.15 -0.01 -5.71
CA ILE A 33 -1.77 0.49 -7.02
C ILE A 33 -2.96 1.32 -7.52
N GLY A 34 -2.72 2.60 -7.76
CA GLY A 34 -3.74 3.55 -8.20
C GLY A 34 -3.73 3.75 -9.71
N ARG A 35 -4.70 4.55 -10.16
CA ARG A 35 -4.74 5.06 -11.53
C ARG A 35 -3.62 6.09 -11.74
N PRO A 36 -3.22 6.37 -13.00
CA PRO A 36 -2.26 7.44 -13.29
C PRO A 36 -2.68 8.76 -12.62
N TRP A 37 -1.71 9.49 -12.07
CA TRP A 37 -1.91 10.82 -11.47
C TRP A 37 -2.88 10.87 -10.27
N SER A 38 -3.08 9.73 -9.59
CA SER A 38 -3.99 9.60 -8.45
C SER A 38 -3.25 9.49 -7.11
N GLU A 39 -2.08 10.10 -6.99
CA GLU A 39 -1.21 10.05 -5.80
C GLU A 39 -1.92 10.61 -4.56
N ALA A 40 -2.64 11.73 -4.69
CA ALA A 40 -3.38 12.33 -3.58
C ALA A 40 -4.45 11.38 -3.02
N THR A 41 -5.15 10.65 -3.90
CA THR A 41 -6.14 9.65 -3.50
C THR A 41 -5.49 8.45 -2.82
N LEU A 42 -4.35 7.98 -3.33
CA LEU A 42 -3.55 6.91 -2.72
C LEU A 42 -3.07 7.29 -1.32
N LEU A 43 -2.60 8.53 -1.13
CA LEU A 43 -2.16 9.04 0.15
C LEU A 43 -3.31 9.16 1.15
N HIS A 44 -4.47 9.68 0.73
CA HIS A 44 -5.66 9.71 1.59
C HIS A 44 -6.12 8.31 2.00
N LEU A 45 -6.10 7.35 1.07
CA LEU A 45 -6.45 5.96 1.37
C LEU A 45 -5.46 5.33 2.36
N ALA A 46 -4.16 5.54 2.13
CA ALA A 46 -3.10 5.06 3.02
C ALA A 46 -3.26 5.62 4.43
N TYR A 47 -3.50 6.93 4.56
CA TYR A 47 -3.73 7.58 5.85
C TYR A 47 -5.00 7.06 6.55
N ALA A 48 -6.11 6.93 5.82
CA ALA A 48 -7.35 6.39 6.38
C ALA A 48 -7.15 4.96 6.91
N LEU A 49 -6.39 4.13 6.19
CA LEU A 49 -6.06 2.78 6.63
C LEU A 49 -5.15 2.75 7.84
N GLU A 50 -4.17 3.64 7.92
CA GLU A 50 -3.30 3.78 9.10
C GLU A 50 -4.10 4.16 10.35
N VAL A 51 -5.10 5.03 10.21
CA VAL A 51 -6.00 5.40 11.32
C VAL A 51 -6.91 4.24 11.75
N ILE A 52 -7.40 3.44 10.80
CA ILE A 52 -8.25 2.27 11.10
C ILE A 52 -7.44 1.15 11.74
N ILE A 53 -6.24 0.91 11.23
CA ILE A 53 -5.36 -0.14 11.67
C ILE A 53 -4.48 0.46 12.77
N VAL A 54 -5.03 0.51 13.99
CA VAL A 54 -4.25 0.79 15.19
C VAL A 54 -3.34 -0.42 15.44
N ILE A 55 -2.09 -0.30 15.00
CA ILE A 55 -1.03 -1.32 15.12
C ILE A 55 -0.37 -1.27 16.50
#